data_AF-A0A392T2X5-F1
#
_entry.id   AF-A0A392T2X5-F1
#
_cell.length_a   1.000
_cell.length_b   1.000
_cell.length_c   1.000
_cell.angle_alpha   90.00
_cell.angle_beta   90.00
_cell.angle_gamma   90.00
#
_symmetry.space_group_name_H-M   'P 1'
#
loop_
_entity.id
_entity.type
_entity.pdbx_description
1 polymer ?
#
loop_
_entity_poly.entity_id
_entity_poly.type
_entity_poly.pdbx_seq_one_letter_code
_entity_poly.pdbx_strand_id
1 'polypeptide(L)' 'MPYHSVDAAFRSSTKNECYVFAKDKYVVFNYGPDEEKKEDIINGPMHISDGFPMLAGT' A
#
# COMPACT_ATOMS: atom_id res chain seq x y z
N MET A 1 3.54 -8.99 20.86
CA MET A 1 3.00 -9.31 19.52
C MET A 1 3.85 -8.54 18.52
N PRO A 2 4.55 -9.17 17.56
CA PRO A 2 5.43 -8.39 16.69
C PRO A 2 4.56 -7.54 15.77
N TYR A 3 4.68 -6.22 15.90
CA TYR A 3 4.19 -5.28 14.89
C TYR A 3 4.86 -5.67 13.57
N HIS A 4 4.08 -6.01 12.54
CA HIS A 4 4.63 -6.08 11.20
C HIS A 4 4.92 -4.65 10.76
N SER A 5 6.20 -4.29 10.83
CA SER A 5 6.75 -3.03 10.37
C SER A 5 6.60 -2.90 8.86
N VAL A 6 6.51 -1.67 8.38
CA VAL A 6 6.58 -1.34 6.96
C VAL A 6 8.00 -1.63 6.47
N ASP A 7 8.12 -2.46 5.43
CA ASP A 7 9.42 -2.80 4.82
C ASP A 7 9.83 -1.75 3.80
N ALA A 8 8.88 -1.25 3.01
CA ALA A 8 9.10 -0.20 2.03
C ALA A 8 7.83 0.61 1.78
N ALA A 9 8.00 1.86 1.33
CA ALA A 9 6.90 2.67 0.84
C ALA A 9 7.38 3.64 -0.23
N PHE A 10 6.52 3.93 -1.22
CA PHE A 10 6.77 4.98 -2.19
C PHE A 10 5.49 5.75 -2.54
N ARG A 11 5.66 7.02 -2.90
CA ARG A 11 4.56 7.89 -3.29
C ARG A 11 4.03 7.48 -4.67
N SER A 12 2.72 7.37 -4.80
CA SER A 12 2.05 7.24 -6.10
C SER A 12 2.24 8.51 -6.94
N SER A 13 1.96 8.41 -8.23
CA SER A 13 1.76 9.59 -9.09
C SER A 13 0.44 10.31 -8.75
N THR A 14 -0.54 9.60 -8.18
CA THR A 14 -1.79 10.19 -7.70
C THR A 14 -1.56 11.00 -6.42
N LYS A 15 -2.19 12.17 -6.34
CA LYS A 15 -2.10 13.05 -5.16
C LYS A 15 -2.62 12.33 -3.91
N ASN A 16 -1.86 12.43 -2.83
CA ASN A 16 -2.15 11.86 -1.52
C ASN A 16 -2.17 10.32 -1.45
N GLU A 17 -1.74 9.61 -2.49
CA GLU A 17 -1.67 8.15 -2.47
C GLU A 17 -0.22 7.65 -2.31
N CYS A 18 -0.03 6.59 -1.55
CA CYS A 18 1.24 5.87 -1.46
C CYS A 18 1.02 4.34 -1.47
N TYR A 19 2.02 3.63 -1.97
CA TYR A 19 2.09 2.18 -1.87
C TYR A 19 2.94 1.84 -0.65
N VAL A 20 2.41 0.98 0.23
CA VAL A 20 3.08 0.55 1.46
C VAL A 20 3.20 -0.97 1.43
N PHE A 21 4.41 -1.47 1.63
CA PHE A 21 4.76 -2.88 1.51
C PHE A 21 5.14 -3.47 2.87
N ALA A 22 4.63 -4.66 3.14
CA ALA A 22 5.00 -5.48 4.28
C ALA A 22 4.99 -6.95 3.86
N LYS A 23 6.15 -7.60 3.99
CA LYS A 23 6.41 -8.96 3.49
C LYS A 23 6.07 -9.09 2.00
N ASP A 24 5.18 -10.01 1.67
CA ASP A 24 4.72 -10.35 0.32
C ASP A 24 3.46 -9.58 -0.11
N LYS A 25 3.04 -8.59 0.69
CA LYS A 25 1.80 -7.84 0.48
C LYS A 25 2.04 -6.35 0.42
N TYR A 26 1.09 -5.66 -0.20
CA TYR A 26 1.06 -4.21 -0.22
C TYR A 26 -0.37 -3.68 -0.05
N VAL A 27 -0.46 -2.41 0.34
CA VAL A 27 -1.68 -1.60 0.35
C VAL A 27 -1.46 -0.30 -0.42
N VAL A 28 -2.54 0.26 -0.97
CA VAL A 28 -2.58 1.64 -1.45
C VAL A 28 -3.27 2.47 -0.37
N PHE A 29 -2.57 3.47 0.14
CA PHE A 29 -2.99 4.26 1.28
C PHE A 29 -3.15 5.74 0.88
N ASN A 30 -4.25 6.36 1.29
CA ASN A 30 -4.49 7.79 1.19
C ASN A 30 -3.98 8.47 2.48
N TYR A 31 -2.92 9.27 2.40
CA TYR A 31 -2.38 10.03 3.54
C TYR A 31 -2.82 11.51 3.54
N GLY A 32 -3.80 11.86 2.72
CA GLY A 32 -4.31 13.22 2.64
C GLY A 32 -4.99 13.66 3.94
N PRO A 33 -4.92 14.94 4.33
CA PRO A 33 -5.64 15.46 5.49
C PRO A 33 -7.14 15.30 5.27
N ASP A 34 -7.80 14.63 6.20
CA ASP A 34 -9.20 14.23 6.08
C ASP A 34 -10.13 15.31 6.64
N GLU A 35 -10.95 15.91 5.77
CA GLU A 35 -12.20 16.55 6.20
C GLU A 35 -13.44 15.77 5.73
N GLU A 36 -13.31 14.85 4.75
CA GLU A 36 -14.49 14.21 4.14
C GLU A 36 -14.37 12.71 3.80
N LYS A 37 -13.20 12.06 3.91
CA LYS A 37 -13.08 10.62 3.66
C LYS A 37 -12.97 9.85 4.98
N LYS A 38 -13.39 8.58 4.94
CA LYS A 38 -13.49 7.68 6.09
C LYS A 38 -12.51 6.51 6.02
N GLU A 39 -11.87 6.31 4.87
CA GLU A 39 -11.06 5.13 4.60
C GLU A 39 -9.70 5.55 4.07
N ASP A 40 -8.69 5.34 4.90
CA ASP A 40 -7.29 5.60 4.57
C ASP A 40 -6.72 4.53 3.62
N ILE A 41 -7.34 3.35 3.54
CA ILE A 41 -6.92 2.28 2.63
C ILE A 41 -7.78 2.32 1.38
N ILE A 42 -7.15 2.62 0.25
CA ILE A 42 -7.79 2.69 -1.07
C ILE A 42 -7.86 1.30 -1.70
N ASN A 43 -6.83 0.47 -1.50
CA ASN A 43 -6.75 -0.87 -2.06
C ASN A 43 -5.84 -1.80 -1.23
N GLY A 44 -6.12 -3.10 -1.29
CA GLY A 44 -5.41 -4.15 -0.56
C GLY A 44 -5.93 -4.35 0.88
N PRO A 45 -5.23 -5.14 1.70
CA PRO A 45 -3.94 -5.78 1.42
C PRO A 45 -4.05 -6.94 0.41
N MET A 46 -3.17 -6.95 -0.58
CA MET A 46 -3.08 -8.01 -1.60
C MET A 46 -1.63 -8.41 -1.87
N HIS A 47 -1.42 -9.58 -2.49
CA HIS A 47 -0.06 -10.01 -2.83
C HIS A 47 0.55 -9.09 -3.88
N ILE A 48 1.85 -8.85 -3.76
CA ILE A 48 2.60 -8.01 -4.71
C ILE A 48 2.47 -8.57 -6.13
N SER A 49 2.49 -9.89 -6.31
CA SER A 49 2.30 -10.56 -7.60
C SER A 49 0.93 -10.32 -8.24
N ASP A 50 -0.12 -10.10 -7.43
CA ASP A 50 -1.47 -9.88 -7.94
C ASP A 50 -1.63 -8.44 -8.49
N GLY A 51 -0.97 -7.48 -7.85
CA GLY A 51 -1.00 -6.07 -8.25
C GLY A 51 0.07 -5.70 -9.28
N PHE A 52 1.19 -6.41 -9.24
CA PHE A 52 2.34 -6.23 -10.11
C PHE A 52 2.74 -7.58 -10.72
N PRO A 53 2.00 -8.08 -11.73
CA PRO A 53 2.27 -9.38 -12.33
C PRO A 53 3.69 -9.53 -12.89
N MET A 54 4.34 -8.41 -13.25
CA MET A 54 5.73 -8.41 -13.70
C MET A 54 6.76 -8.79 -12.62
N LEU A 55 6.35 -8.80 -11.34
CA LEU A 55 7.16 -9.22 -10.19
C LEU A 55 6.84 -10.66 -9.74
N ALA A 56 6.02 -11.40 -10.48
CA ALA A 56 5.72 -12.79 -10.13
C ALA A 56 6.97 -13.67 -10.30
N GLY A 57 7.35 -14.41 -9.25
CA GLY A 57 8.45 -15.38 -9.30
C GLY A 57 9.85 -14.84 -8.96
N THR A 58 9.96 -13.60 -8.48
CA THR A 58 11.16 -13.07 -7.82
C THR A 58 11.26 -13.53 -6.38
#